data_AF-A0A0T2IF78-F1
#
_entry.id   AF-A0A0T2IF78-F1
#
_cell.length_a   1.000
_cell.length_b   1.000
_cell.length_c   1.000
_cell.angle_alpha   90.00
_cell.angle_beta   90.00
_cell.angle_gamma   90.00
#
_symmetry.space_group_name_H-M   'P 1'
#
loop_
_entity.id
_entity.type
_entity.pdbx_description
1 polymer ?
#
loop_
_entity_poly.entity_id
_entity_poly.type
_entity_poly.pdbx_seq_one_letter_code
_entity_poly.pdbx_strand_id
1 'polypeptide(L)' 'MGAETPIAQTLEEYAAQAVRTDALIAGLQLDDRSVTPFRGGGHPTLRWVILHLIEENARHNGHLDLLRELADGRTGD' A
#
# COMPACT_ATOMS: atom_id res chain seq x y z
N MET A 1 -17.30 5.67 -15.90
CA MET A 1 -17.00 4.22 -15.83
C MET A 1 -16.63 3.92 -14.40
N GLY A 2 -17.54 3.31 -13.65
CA GLY A 2 -17.21 2.78 -12.32
C GLY A 2 -16.41 1.48 -12.46
N ALA A 3 -15.66 1.10 -11.44
CA ALA A 3 -15.04 -0.22 -11.43
C ALA A 3 -16.12 -1.30 -11.52
N GLU A 4 -15.97 -2.25 -12.45
CA GLU A 4 -16.89 -3.40 -12.58
C GLU A 4 -16.67 -4.44 -11.47
N THR A 5 -15.52 -4.37 -10.78
CA THR A 5 -15.16 -5.28 -9.69
C THR A 5 -15.90 -4.92 -8.39
N PRO A 6 -16.60 -5.87 -7.76
CA PRO A 6 -17.20 -5.66 -6.43
C PRO A 6 -16.17 -5.30 -5.37
N ILE A 7 -16.53 -4.41 -4.43
CA ILE A 7 -15.64 -3.99 -3.33
C ILE A 7 -15.16 -5.18 -2.50
N ALA A 8 -16.03 -6.15 -2.20
CA ALA A 8 -15.66 -7.34 -1.44
C ALA A 8 -14.54 -8.14 -2.13
N GLN A 9 -14.63 -8.29 -3.46
CA GLN A 9 -13.58 -8.96 -4.23
C GLN A 9 -12.26 -8.19 -4.17
N THR A 10 -12.28 -6.87 -4.32
CA THR A 10 -11.06 -6.03 -4.21
C THR A 10 -10.41 -6.17 -2.82
N LEU A 11 -11.20 -6.24 -1.76
CA LEU A 11 -10.69 -6.42 -0.39
C LEU A 11 -10.07 -7.81 -0.18
N GLU A 12 -10.69 -8.86 -0.70
CA GLU A 12 -10.16 -10.22 -0.66
C GLU A 12 -8.83 -10.33 -1.43
N GLU A 13 -8.77 -9.74 -2.63
CA GLU A 13 -7.56 -9.69 -3.45
C GLU A 13 -6.43 -8.93 -2.75
N TYR A 14 -6.75 -7.81 -2.11
CA TYR A 14 -5.80 -7.03 -1.31
C TYR A 14 -5.25 -7.84 -0.12
N ALA A 15 -6.13 -8.48 0.65
CA ALA A 15 -5.72 -9.32 1.78
C ALA A 15 -4.83 -10.50 1.32
N ALA A 16 -5.20 -11.15 0.21
CA ALA A 16 -4.39 -12.22 -0.37
C ALA A 16 -3.02 -11.71 -0.86
N GLN A 17 -2.95 -10.49 -1.39
CA GLN A 17 -1.68 -9.87 -1.81
C GLN A 17 -0.79 -9.51 -0.62
N ALA A 18 -1.36 -9.05 0.50
CA ALA A 18 -0.63 -8.79 1.73
C ALA A 18 0.05 -10.07 2.24
N VAL A 19 -0.69 -11.18 2.36
CA VAL A 19 -0.15 -12.49 2.76
C VAL A 19 0.99 -12.95 1.84
N ARG A 20 0.82 -12.80 0.51
CA ARG A 20 1.89 -13.13 -0.45
C ARG A 20 3.12 -12.26 -0.25
N THR A 21 2.94 -10.97 0.00
CA THR A 21 4.03 -10.02 0.18
C THR A 21 4.80 -10.33 1.47
N ASP A 22 4.10 -10.60 2.57
CA ASP A 22 4.70 -11.01 3.84
C ASP A 22 5.58 -12.26 3.67
N ALA A 23 5.06 -13.28 2.98
CA ALA A 23 5.81 -14.49 2.70
C ALA A 23 7.05 -14.25 1.81
N LEU A 24 6.95 -13.34 0.84
CA LEU A 24 8.08 -12.98 -0.04
C LEU A 24 9.19 -12.26 0.72
N ILE A 25 8.84 -11.30 1.58
CA ILE A 25 9.84 -10.48 2.27
C ILE A 25 10.42 -11.16 3.51
N ALA A 26 9.77 -12.21 4.04
CA ALA A 26 10.24 -12.96 5.20
C ALA A 26 11.64 -13.58 5.03
N GLY A 27 12.06 -13.85 3.79
CA GLY A 27 13.39 -14.38 3.46
C GLY A 27 14.44 -13.32 3.14
N LEU A 28 14.10 -12.04 3.15
CA LEU A 28 14.96 -10.94 2.70
C LEU A 28 15.48 -10.11 3.89
N GLN A 29 16.63 -9.48 3.69
CA GLN A 29 17.18 -8.50 4.61
C GLN A 29 16.70 -7.10 4.23
N LEU A 30 16.55 -6.23 5.23
CA LEU A 30 16.09 -4.86 5.02
C LEU A 30 17.02 -4.04 4.11
N ASP A 31 18.31 -4.40 4.04
CA ASP A 31 19.30 -3.71 3.22
C ASP A 31 19.49 -4.38 1.84
N ASP A 32 18.74 -5.46 1.54
CA ASP A 32 18.70 -6.06 0.21
C ASP A 32 18.17 -5.06 -0.80
N ARG A 33 18.83 -5.00 -1.97
CA ARG A 33 18.47 -4.08 -3.04
C ARG A 33 17.58 -4.76 -4.08
N SER A 34 16.63 -3.99 -4.58
CA SER A 34 15.82 -4.38 -5.73
C SER A 34 16.68 -4.71 -6.96
N VAL A 35 16.29 -5.76 -7.68
CA VAL A 35 16.93 -6.15 -8.96
C VAL A 35 16.63 -5.10 -10.03
N THR A 36 15.40 -4.60 -10.06
CA THR A 36 14.96 -3.57 -11.02
C THR A 36 15.17 -2.19 -10.44
N PRO A 37 15.76 -1.24 -11.20
CA PRO A 37 15.90 0.13 -10.73
C PRO A 37 14.52 0.79 -10.58
N PHE A 38 14.38 1.61 -9.55
CA PHE A 38 13.26 2.51 -9.39
C PHE A 38 13.42 3.75 -10.29
N ARG A 39 12.36 4.57 -10.37
CA ARG A 39 12.36 5.84 -11.11
C ARG A 39 13.61 6.66 -10.73
N GLY A 40 14.40 7.05 -11.73
CA GLY A 40 15.67 7.75 -11.53
C GLY A 40 16.91 6.84 -11.51
N GLY A 41 16.77 5.54 -11.77
CA GLY A 41 17.91 4.63 -11.99
C GLY A 41 18.53 4.03 -10.72
N GLY A 42 18.05 4.42 -9.53
CA GLY A 42 18.52 3.87 -8.27
C GLY A 42 17.87 2.52 -7.93
N HIS A 43 18.60 1.64 -7.26
CA HIS A 43 18.08 0.37 -6.74
C HIS A 43 17.74 0.52 -5.24
N PRO A 44 16.48 0.80 -4.88
CA PRO A 44 16.09 0.97 -3.48
C PRO A 44 16.32 -0.31 -2.68
N THR A 45 16.57 -0.14 -1.37
CA THR A 45 16.58 -1.23 -0.41
C THR A 45 15.17 -1.65 -0.03
N LEU A 46 14.99 -2.88 0.45
CA LEU A 46 13.70 -3.36 0.96
C LEU A 46 13.15 -2.45 2.07
N ARG A 47 14.02 -1.95 2.95
CA ARG A 47 13.68 -0.94 3.97
C ARG A 47 13.04 0.29 3.37
N TRP A 48 13.65 0.84 2.32
CA TRP A 48 13.13 2.01 1.64
C TRP A 48 11.75 1.72 1.03
N VAL A 49 11.59 0.57 0.37
CA VAL A 49 10.33 0.17 -0.25
C VAL A 49 9.21 0.06 0.78
N ILE A 50 9.44 -0.63 1.90
CA ILE A 50 8.43 -0.81 2.95
C ILE A 50 8.03 0.54 3.55
N LEU A 51 9.00 1.39 3.90
CA LEU A 51 8.71 2.71 4.45
C LEU A 51 7.92 3.58 3.47
N HIS A 52 8.28 3.54 2.19
CA HIS A 52 7.55 4.26 1.15
C HIS A 52 6.10 3.78 1.02
N LEU A 53 5.85 2.47 1.06
CA LEU A 53 4.49 1.93 1.01
C LEU A 53 3.66 2.29 2.25
N ILE A 54 4.28 2.33 3.44
CA ILE A 54 3.61 2.78 4.67
C ILE A 54 3.20 4.25 4.55
N GLU A 55 4.12 5.12 4.12
CA GLU A 55 3.85 6.55 3.92
C GLU A 55 2.72 6.77 2.91
N GLU A 56 2.80 6.12 1.76
CA GLU A 56 1.81 6.26 0.70
C GLU A 56 0.42 5.74 1.13
N ASN A 57 0.38 4.63 1.87
CA ASN A 57 -0.87 4.09 2.40
C ASN A 57 -1.48 5.03 3.46
N ALA A 58 -0.68 5.59 4.35
CA ALA A 58 -1.14 6.57 5.33
C ALA A 58 -1.69 7.84 4.67
N ARG A 59 -1.01 8.35 3.63
CA ARG A 59 -1.46 9.51 2.86
C ARG A 59 -2.83 9.27 2.21
N HIS A 60 -3.02 8.12 1.59
CA HIS A 60 -4.30 7.76 0.98
C HIS A 60 -5.40 7.55 2.03
N ASN A 61 -5.11 6.91 3.15
CA ASN A 61 -6.09 6.74 4.22
C ASN A 61 -6.53 8.10 4.80
N GLY A 62 -5.62 9.05 4.97
CA GLY A 62 -5.99 10.41 5.38
C GLY A 62 -6.92 11.10 4.37
N HIS A 63 -6.67 10.94 3.07
CA HIS A 63 -7.59 11.48 2.05
C HIS A 63 -8.96 10.79 2.07
N LEU A 64 -9.00 9.46 2.26
CA LEU A 64 -10.24 8.70 2.35
C LEU A 64 -11.04 9.05 3.60
N ASP A 65 -10.37 9.30 4.72
CA ASP A 65 -11.02 9.73 5.95
C ASP A 65 -11.69 11.09 5.77
N LEU A 66 -11.00 12.08 5.19
CA LEU A 66 -11.60 13.37 4.87
C LEU A 66 -12.86 13.23 3.98
N LEU A 67 -12.82 12.34 2.97
CA LEU A 67 -13.98 12.08 2.12
C LEU A 67 -15.13 11.42 2.89
N ARG A 68 -14.82 10.50 3.81
CA ARG A 68 -15.79 9.87 4.70
C ARG A 68 -16.43 10.92 5.62
N GLU A 69 -15.65 11.76 6.27
CA GLU A 69 -16.13 12.83 7.16
C GLU A 69 -17.07 13.81 6.42
N LEU A 70 -16.73 14.17 5.18
CA LEU A 70 -17.58 15.01 4.34
C LEU A 70 -18.89 14.31 3.95
N ALA A 71 -18.87 12.99 3.80
CA ALA A 71 -20.04 12.21 3.39
C ALA A 71 -20.99 11.90 4.55
N ASP A 72 -20.48 11.64 5.76
CA ASP A 72 -21.28 11.22 6.92
C ASP A 72 -21.44 12.31 8.00
N GLY A 73 -20.72 13.43 7.87
CA GLY A 73 -20.76 14.57 8.80
C GLY A 73 -20.10 14.31 10.16
N ARG A 74 -19.36 13.19 10.31
CA ARG A 74 -18.68 12.81 11.54
C ARG A 74 -17.17 12.93 11.36
N THR A 75 -16.54 13.79 12.14
CA THR A 75 -15.08 13.89 12.22
C THR A 75 -14.49 12.65 12.89
N GLY A 76 -13.28 12.27 12.50
CA GLY A 76 -12.44 11.28 13.19
C GLY A 76 -11.97 11.77 14.56
N ASP A 77 -11.43 10.85 15.36
CA ASP A 77 -10.78 11.11 16.67
C ASP A 77 -9.30 11.49 16.51
#